data_AF-A0A521WKL9-F1
#
_entry.id   AF-A0A521WKL9-F1
#
_cell.length_a   1.000
_cell.length_b   1.000
_cell.length_c   1.000
_cell.angle_alpha   90.00
_cell.angle_beta   90.00
_cell.angle_gamma   90.00
#
_symmetry.space_group_name_H-M   'P 1'
#
loop_
_entity.id
_entity.type
_entity.pdbx_description
1 polymer ?
#
loop_
_entity_poly.entity_id
_entity_poly.type
_entity_poly.pdbx_seq_one_letter_code
_entity_poly.pdbx_strand_id
1 'polypeptide(L)'
;MHWILAISLLILFEIFADIFAKEYSLKQTALFWVLALGSYMVANAFWLVAIKNGSQLARGAVIFSVGSAIAVTIIGLVMYGEEVNKIEIIGMVIGIIAIGLISWGSEM
;
A
#
# COMPACT_ATOMS: atom_id res chain seq x y z
N MET A 1 1.10 -2.33 -20.53
CA MET A 1 0.13 -1.39 -19.93
C MET A 1 -0.89 -2.07 -19.02
N HIS A 2 -1.43 -3.24 -19.37
CA HIS A 2 -2.46 -3.92 -18.55
C HIS A 2 -2.05 -4.22 -17.09
N TRP A 3 -0.79 -4.59 -16.82
CA TRP A 3 -0.34 -4.88 -15.46
C TRP A 3 -0.17 -3.63 -14.58
N ILE A 4 0.11 -2.47 -15.17
CA ILE A 4 0.21 -1.19 -14.41
C ILE A 4 -1.18 -0.84 -13.87
N LEU A 5 -2.22 -0.98 -14.70
CA LEU A 5 -3.60 -0.77 -14.27
C LEU A 5 -4.00 -1.75 -13.15
N ALA A 6 -3.58 -3.02 -13.25
CA ALA A 6 -3.79 -3.98 -12.18
C ALA A 6 -3.06 -3.57 -10.88
N ILE A 7 -1.83 -3.06 -10.94
CA ILE A 7 -1.12 -2.53 -9.75
C ILE A 7 -1.80 -1.27 -9.21
N SER A 8 -2.33 -0.39 -10.06
CA SER A 8 -3.07 0.78 -9.59
C SER A 8 -4.35 0.37 -8.83
N LEU A 9 -5.08 -0.63 -9.34
CA LEU A 9 -6.25 -1.18 -8.67
C LEU A 9 -5.89 -1.92 -7.38
N LEU A 10 -4.80 -2.69 -7.37
CA LEU A 10 -4.22 -3.30 -6.18
C LEU A 10 -4.00 -2.25 -5.09
N ILE A 11 -3.25 -1.18 -5.38
CA ILE A 11 -2.94 -0.12 -4.41
C ILE A 11 -4.24 0.54 -3.91
N LEU A 12 -5.21 0.78 -4.81
CA LEU A 12 -6.50 1.36 -4.42
C LEU A 12 -7.25 0.50 -3.40
N PHE A 13 -7.34 -0.81 -3.65
CA PHE A 13 -8.02 -1.73 -2.72
C PHE A 13 -7.22 -1.96 -1.44
N GLU A 14 -5.89 -1.91 -1.50
CA GLU A 14 -5.03 -1.93 -0.32
C GLU A 14 -5.31 -0.71 0.58
N ILE A 15 -5.39 0.48 -0.01
CA ILE A 15 -5.74 1.72 0.71
C ILE A 15 -7.11 1.61 1.38
N PHE A 16 -8.11 1.07 0.68
CA PHE A 16 -9.42 0.85 1.31
C PHE A 16 -9.33 -0.15 2.45
N ALA A 17 -8.56 -1.22 2.29
CA ALA A 17 -8.33 -2.19 3.35
C ALA A 17 -7.69 -1.55 4.59
N ASP A 18 -6.67 -0.70 4.40
CA ASP A 18 -5.98 0.00 5.48
C ASP A 18 -6.87 1.03 6.18
N ILE A 19 -7.68 1.79 5.43
CA ILE A 19 -8.70 2.68 5.99
C ILE A 19 -9.69 1.88 6.84
N PHE A 20 -10.24 0.78 6.32
CA PHE A 20 -11.17 -0.05 7.09
C PHE A 20 -10.51 -0.72 8.29
N ALA A 21 -9.24 -1.13 8.19
CA ALA A 21 -8.48 -1.66 9.31
C ALA A 21 -8.29 -0.59 10.40
N LYS A 22 -8.01 0.66 10.01
CA LYS A 22 -7.92 1.78 10.93
C LYS A 22 -9.27 2.10 11.59
N GLU A 23 -10.36 2.14 10.81
CA GLU A 23 -11.71 2.31 11.34
C GLU A 23 -12.11 1.17 12.29
N TYR A 24 -11.69 -0.06 12.00
CA TYR A 24 -11.88 -1.19 12.91
C TYR A 24 -11.16 -0.96 14.24
N SER A 25 -9.92 -0.48 14.21
CA SER A 25 -9.17 -0.14 15.44
C SER A 25 -9.88 0.93 16.28
N LEU A 26 -10.51 1.92 15.64
CA LEU A 26 -11.21 3.01 16.33
C LEU A 26 -12.61 2.63 16.83
N LYS A 27 -13.39 1.90 16.03
CA LYS A 27 -14.82 1.63 16.26
C LYS A 27 -15.13 0.21 16.74
N GLN A 28 -14.16 -0.70 16.68
CA GLN A 28 -14.26 -2.10 17.14
C GLN A 28 -15.46 -2.87 16.56
N THR A 29 -15.97 -2.43 15.40
CA THR A 29 -17.16 -3.02 14.76
C THR A 29 -16.74 -4.08 13.78
N ALA A 30 -17.29 -5.29 13.90
CA ALA A 30 -16.95 -6.43 13.03
C ALA A 30 -17.15 -6.15 11.53
N LEU A 31 -18.04 -5.22 11.16
CA LEU A 31 -18.21 -4.76 9.79
C LEU A 31 -16.89 -4.26 9.17
N PHE A 32 -16.13 -3.42 9.88
CA PHE A 32 -14.88 -2.88 9.36
C PHE A 32 -13.81 -3.96 9.20
N TRP A 33 -13.81 -4.97 10.07
CA TRP A 33 -12.93 -6.14 9.92
C TRP A 33 -13.26 -6.94 8.66
N VAL A 34 -14.54 -7.20 8.39
CA VAL A 34 -14.98 -7.91 7.18
C VAL A 34 -14.63 -7.10 5.93
N LEU A 35 -14.87 -5.79 5.94
CA LEU A 35 -14.56 -4.91 4.82
C LEU A 35 -13.05 -4.81 4.55
N ALA A 36 -12.22 -4.74 5.60
CA ALA A 36 -10.77 -4.73 5.47
C ALA A 36 -10.27 -6.03 4.82
N LEU A 37 -10.66 -7.19 5.36
CA LEU A 37 -10.27 -8.48 4.80
C LEU A 37 -10.78 -8.68 3.38
N GLY A 38 -12.03 -8.31 3.11
CA GLY A 38 -12.59 -8.37 1.76
C GLY A 38 -11.80 -7.52 0.77
N SER A 39 -11.37 -6.32 1.19
CA SER A 39 -10.56 -5.42 0.36
C SER A 39 -9.16 -5.99 0.10
N TYR A 40 -8.48 -6.55 1.10
CA TYR A 40 -7.19 -7.24 0.91
C TYR A 40 -7.30 -8.43 -0.05
N MET A 41 -8.38 -9.21 0.01
CA MET A 41 -8.60 -10.32 -0.91
C MET A 41 -8.75 -9.85 -2.36
N VAL A 42 -9.52 -8.77 -2.56
CA VAL A 42 -9.69 -8.15 -3.88
C VAL A 42 -8.38 -7.55 -4.39
N ALA A 43 -7.62 -6.87 -3.53
CA ALA A 43 -6.29 -6.37 -3.85
C ALA A 43 -5.38 -7.51 -4.35
N ASN A 44 -5.31 -8.62 -3.61
CA ASN A 44 -4.52 -9.79 -4.00
C ASN A 44 -4.98 -10.43 -5.33
N ALA A 45 -6.26 -10.36 -5.69
CA ALA A 45 -6.69 -10.80 -7.01
C ALA A 45 -6.04 -9.95 -8.12
N PHE A 46 -5.95 -8.63 -7.94
CA PHE A 46 -5.24 -7.75 -8.88
C PHE A 46 -3.73 -7.97 -8.89
N TRP A 47 -3.13 -8.30 -7.74
CA TRP A 47 -1.72 -8.69 -7.66
C TRP A 47 -1.41 -9.89 -8.57
N LEU A 48 -2.23 -10.94 -8.48
CA LEU A 48 -2.07 -12.14 -9.30
C LEU A 48 -2.23 -11.83 -10.80
N VAL A 49 -3.17 -10.95 -11.14
CA VAL A 49 -3.35 -10.47 -12.53
C VAL A 49 -2.16 -9.65 -13.00
N ALA A 50 -1.58 -8.80 -12.15
CA ALA A 50 -0.40 -7.99 -12.49
C ALA A 50 0.82 -8.88 -12.79
N ILE A 51 1.09 -9.87 -11.93
CA ILE A 51 2.18 -10.82 -12.12
C ILE A 51 1.98 -11.63 -13.40
N LYS A 52 0.77 -12.18 -13.60
CA LYS A 52 0.44 -12.95 -14.82
C LYS A 52 0.66 -12.13 -16.10
N ASN A 53 0.45 -10.82 -16.04
CA ASN A 53 0.57 -9.91 -17.18
C ASN A 53 1.95 -9.22 -17.29
N GLY A 54 2.97 -9.72 -16.59
CA GLY A 54 4.36 -9.33 -16.79
C GLY A 54 4.87 -8.19 -15.92
N SER A 55 4.23 -7.89 -14.77
CA SER A 55 4.80 -6.95 -13.79
C SER A 55 6.15 -7.41 -13.25
N GLN A 56 6.43 -8.71 -13.33
CA GLN A 56 7.47 -9.42 -12.57
C GLN A 56 7.25 -9.27 -11.06
N LEU A 57 7.75 -10.24 -10.29
CA LEU A 57 7.49 -10.27 -8.84
C LEU A 57 8.21 -9.10 -8.15
N ALA A 58 9.50 -8.93 -8.45
CA ALA A 58 10.32 -7.88 -7.87
C ALA A 58 9.76 -6.49 -8.23
N ARG A 59 9.77 -6.12 -9.51
CA ARG A 59 9.32 -4.81 -9.99
C ARG A 59 7.88 -4.47 -9.61
N GLY A 60 6.95 -5.42 -9.64
CA GLY A 60 5.59 -5.20 -9.17
C GLY A 60 5.54 -4.87 -7.68
N ALA A 61 6.34 -5.56 -6.86
CA ALA A 61 6.35 -5.38 -5.41
C ALA A 61 6.88 -4.00 -5.03
N VAL A 62 7.86 -3.50 -5.77
CA VAL A 62 8.37 -2.13 -5.64
C VAL A 62 7.26 -1.11 -5.75
N ILE A 63 6.57 -1.12 -6.90
CA ILE A 63 5.61 -0.07 -7.24
C ILE A 63 4.46 -0.11 -6.25
N PHE A 64 4.03 -1.32 -5.88
CA PHE A 64 3.06 -1.54 -4.82
C PHE A 64 3.55 -1.00 -3.47
N SER A 65 4.72 -1.41 -2.98
CA SER A 65 5.22 -1.01 -1.66
C SER A 65 5.47 0.49 -1.56
N VAL A 66 6.08 1.13 -2.56
CA VAL A 66 6.28 2.58 -2.57
C VAL A 66 4.94 3.31 -2.63
N GLY A 67 4.04 2.88 -3.53
CA GLY A 67 2.73 3.48 -3.70
C GLY A 67 1.88 3.40 -2.42
N SER A 68 1.79 2.22 -1.83
CA SER A 68 1.06 2.00 -0.58
C SER A 68 1.71 2.74 0.60
N ALA A 69 3.04 2.69 0.75
CA ALA A 69 3.72 3.41 1.82
C ALA A 69 3.44 4.93 1.78
N ILE A 70 3.50 5.54 0.59
CA ILE A 70 3.18 6.96 0.42
C ILE A 70 1.71 7.22 0.76
N ALA A 71 0.79 6.45 0.19
CA ALA A 71 -0.64 6.67 0.36
C ALA A 71 -1.08 6.53 1.82
N VAL A 72 -0.66 5.46 2.49
CA VAL A 72 -1.05 5.17 3.88
C VAL A 72 -0.40 6.15 4.85
N THR A 73 0.84 6.59 4.59
CA THR A 73 1.47 7.66 5.37
C THR A 73 0.66 8.96 5.25
N ILE A 74 0.27 9.35 4.04
CA ILE A 74 -0.57 10.55 3.84
C ILE A 74 -1.91 10.39 4.56
N ILE A 75 -2.54 9.23 4.48
CA ILE A 75 -3.83 8.97 5.15
C ILE A 75 -3.68 9.04 6.67
N GLY A 76 -2.66 8.40 7.26
CA GLY A 76 -2.39 8.46 8.70
C GLY A 76 -2.21 9.88 9.20
N LEU A 77 -1.38 10.67 8.50
CA LEU A 77 -1.05 12.03 8.90
C LEU A 77 -2.19 13.04 8.64
N VAL A 78 -2.84 12.96 7.48
CA VAL A 78 -3.81 13.98 7.04
C VAL A 78 -5.24 13.61 7.43
N MET A 79 -5.65 12.35 7.21
CA MET A 79 -7.03 11.92 7.47
C MET A 79 -7.25 11.55 8.94
N TYR A 80 -6.28 10.87 9.55
CA TYR A 80 -6.36 10.44 10.95
C TYR A 80 -5.66 11.36 11.94
N GLY A 81 -4.89 12.34 11.45
CA GLY A 81 -4.22 13.33 12.30
C GLY A 81 -3.20 12.70 13.25
N GLU A 82 -2.55 11.60 12.84
CA GLU A 82 -1.57 10.92 13.68
C GLU A 82 -0.39 11.84 14.00
N GLU A 83 -0.11 12.00 15.29
CA GLU A 83 1.03 12.79 15.76
C GLU A 83 2.31 12.01 15.53
N VAL A 84 3.15 12.51 14.62
CA VAL A 84 4.49 11.99 14.37
C VAL A 84 5.53 13.03 14.71
N ASN A 85 6.62 12.59 15.34
CA ASN A 85 7.75 13.44 15.66
C ASN A 85 8.67 13.65 14.43
N LYS A 86 9.58 14.63 14.53
CA LYS A 86 10.49 14.97 13.43
C LYS A 86 11.40 13.81 13.01
N ILE A 87 11.77 12.93 13.94
CA ILE A 87 12.63 11.77 13.66
C ILE A 87 11.85 10.72 12.87
N GLU A 88 10.58 10.48 13.23
CA GLU A 88 9.68 9.57 12.53
C GLU A 88 9.42 10.04 11.09
N ILE A 89 9.23 11.35 10.87
CA ILE A 89 9.12 11.92 9.51
C ILE A 89 10.39 11.64 8.69
N ILE A 90 11.56 11.88 9.26
CA ILE A 90 12.84 11.58 8.58
C ILE A 90 12.94 10.09 8.28
N GLY A 91 12.57 9.23 9.22
CA GLY A 91 12.55 7.77 9.05
C GLY A 91 11.61 7.32 7.94
N MET A 92 10.40 7.86 7.88
CA MET A 92 9.43 7.58 6.81
C MET A 92 9.97 7.98 5.44
N VAL A 93 10.55 9.18 5.32
CA VAL A 93 11.15 9.67 4.06
C VAL A 93 12.33 8.78 3.63
N ILE A 94 13.24 8.46 4.55
CA ILE A 94 14.38 7.57 4.28
C ILE A 94 13.88 6.18 3.87
N GLY A 95 12.87 5.64 4.56
CA GLY A 95 12.27 4.35 4.25
C GLY A 95 11.70 4.30 2.83
N ILE A 96 10.93 5.32 2.43
CA ILE A 96 10.38 5.43 1.07
C ILE A 96 11.52 5.49 0.03
N ILE A 97 12.56 6.28 0.30
CA ILE A 97 13.75 6.36 -0.58
C ILE A 97 14.48 5.01 -0.66
N ALA A 98 14.67 4.34 0.48
CA ALA A 98 15.35 3.05 0.55
C ALA A 98 14.59 1.97 -0.23
N ILE A 99 13.26 1.91 -0.09
CA ILE A 99 12.41 1.03 -0.89
C ILE A 99 12.61 1.36 -2.37
N GLY A 100 12.60 2.64 -2.77
CA GLY A 100 12.87 3.05 -4.14
C GLY A 100 14.26 2.65 -4.67
N LEU A 101 15.30 2.73 -3.84
CA LEU A 101 16.69 2.40 -4.22
C LEU A 101 16.96 0.90 -4.32
N ILE A 102 16.52 0.10 -3.32
CA ILE A 102 16.57 -1.38 -3.36
C ILE A 102 15.97 -1.89 -4.66
N SER A 103 14.94 -1.19 -5.10
CA SER A 103 14.16 -1.51 -6.27
C SER A 103 14.82 -1.12 -7.59
N TRP A 104 15.48 0.04 -7.65
CA TRP A 104 16.20 0.48 -8.84
C TRP A 104 17.36 -0.45 -9.22
N GLY A 105 18.06 -0.99 -8.22
CA GLY A 105 19.13 -1.96 -8.44
C GLY A 105 18.65 -3.31 -8.99
N SER A 106 17.35 -3.61 -8.92
CA SER A 106 16.77 -4.86 -9.44
C SER A 106 16.39 -4.81 -10.92
N GLU A 107 16.46 -3.62 -11.56
CA GLU A 107 16.22 -3.41 -13.00
C GLU A 107 17.52 -3.39 -13.84
N MET A 108 18.70 -3.46 -13.21
CA MET A 108 20.01 -3.62 -13.87
C MET A 108 20.44 -5.08 -13.95
#